data_AF-A0A934F672-F1
#
_entry.id   AF-A0A934F672-F1
#
_cell.length_a   1.000
_cell.length_b   1.000
_cell.length_c   1.000
_cell.angle_alpha   90.00
_cell.angle_beta   90.00
_cell.angle_gamma   90.00
#
_symmetry.space_group_name_H-M   'P 1'
#
loop_
_entity.id
_entity.type
_entity.pdbx_description
1 polymer ?
#
loop_
_entity_poly.entity_id
_entity_poly.type
_entity_poly.pdbx_seq_one_letter_code
_entity_poly.pdbx_strand_id
1 'polypeptide(L)' 'MNRPKLISIIIPVYNEAKNIPVLHDRLASVLSANPRYDYEIIFINDGSGDGSAERLLSLS' A
#
# COMPACT_ATOMS: atom_id res chain seq x y z
N MET A 1 10.06 -11.75 24.97
CA MET A 1 10.10 -11.79 23.48
C MET A 1 9.69 -10.41 22.99
N ASN A 2 10.55 -9.70 22.25
CA ASN A 2 10.16 -8.44 21.61
C ASN A 2 9.25 -8.78 20.42
N ARG A 3 7.99 -8.34 20.47
CA ARG A 3 7.11 -8.40 19.30
C ARG A 3 7.65 -7.42 18.24
N PRO A 4 7.53 -7.74 16.93
CA PRO A 4 7.82 -6.77 15.88
C PRO A 4 6.99 -5.51 16.13
N LYS A 5 7.54 -4.33 15.86
CA LYS A 5 6.76 -3.09 15.90
C LYS A 5 5.94 -3.01 14.61
N LEU A 6 4.69 -2.58 14.70
CA LEU A 6 3.84 -2.37 13.53
C LEU A 6 4.10 -1.00 12.90
N ILE A 7 4.24 -0.97 11.57
CA ILE A 7 4.26 0.25 10.76
C ILE A 7 2.97 0.30 9.92
N SER A 8 2.17 1.35 10.13
CA SER A 8 0.98 1.62 9.31
C SER A 8 1.30 2.67 8.25
N ILE A 9 1.16 2.31 6.98
CA ILE A 9 1.42 3.20 5.84
C ILE A 9 0.08 3.57 5.22
N ILE A 10 -0.32 4.84 5.39
CA ILE A 10 -1.61 5.34 4.92
C ILE A 10 -1.36 6.21 3.68
N ILE A 11 -1.99 5.86 2.56
CA ILE A 11 -1.75 6.50 1.26
C ILE A 11 -3.09 6.98 0.68
N PRO A 12 -3.35 8.30 0.63
CA PRO A 12 -4.47 8.82 -0.14
C PRO A 12 -4.21 8.65 -1.64
N VAL A 13 -5.24 8.28 -2.38
CA VAL A 13 -5.20 7.96 -3.81
C VAL A 13 -6.28 8.78 -4.51
N TYR A 14 -5.88 9.63 -5.46
CA TYR A 14 -6.78 10.33 -6.35
C TYR A 14 -6.25 10.33 -7.78
N ASN A 15 -6.90 9.57 -8.66
CA ASN A 15 -6.53 9.39 -10.07
C ASN A 15 -5.09 8.87 -10.30
N GLU A 16 -4.74 7.78 -9.62
CA GLU A 16 -3.39 7.18 -9.62
C GLU A 16 -3.37 5.73 -10.14
N ALA A 17 -4.32 5.32 -10.97
CA ALA A 17 -4.52 3.92 -11.39
C ALA A 17 -3.24 3.27 -11.96
N LYS A 18 -2.41 4.05 -12.66
CA LYS A 18 -1.16 3.57 -13.26
C LYS A 18 -0.01 3.43 -12.25
N ASN A 19 -0.03 4.21 -11.17
CA ASN A 19 1.05 4.30 -10.20
C ASN A 19 0.87 3.34 -9.02
N ILE A 20 -0.37 3.02 -8.66
CA ILE A 20 -0.74 2.07 -7.60
C ILE A 20 0.11 0.77 -7.61
N PRO A 21 0.30 0.07 -8.74
CA PRO A 21 1.02 -1.22 -8.75
C PRO A 21 2.51 -1.06 -8.49
N VAL A 22 3.13 -0.06 -9.13
CA VAL A 22 4.56 0.23 -8.98
C VAL A 22 4.87 0.66 -7.54
N LEU A 23 3.97 1.44 -6.93
CA LEU A 23 4.08 1.84 -5.54
C LEU A 23 3.96 0.65 -4.59
N HIS A 24 2.93 -0.18 -4.78
CA HIS A 24 2.71 -1.39 -3.99
C HIS A 24 3.94 -2.32 -4.02
N ASP A 25 4.45 -2.64 -5.20
CA ASP A 25 5.58 -3.57 -5.36
C ASP A 25 6.86 -3.04 -4.69
N ARG A 26 7.12 -1.72 -4.79
CA ARG A 26 8.26 -1.09 -4.12
C ARG A 26 8.12 -1.10 -2.61
N LEU A 27 6.93 -0.80 -2.09
CA LEU A 27 6.67 -0.84 -0.64
C LEU A 27 6.81 -2.28 -0.11
N ALA A 28 6.19 -3.25 -0.77
CA ALA A 28 6.28 -4.66 -0.39
C ALA A 28 7.74 -5.15 -0.38
N SER A 29 8.54 -4.78 -1.39
CA SER A 29 9.97 -5.14 -1.44
C SER A 29 10.77 -4.54 -0.28
N VAL A 30 10.55 -3.26 0.05
CA VAL A 30 11.29 -2.61 1.15
C VAL A 30 10.86 -3.16 2.51
N LEU A 31 9.56 -3.37 2.71
CA LEU A 31 9.02 -3.81 4.00
C LEU A 31 9.34 -5.28 4.29
N SER A 32 9.22 -6.16 3.29
CA SER A 32 9.60 -7.58 3.43
C SER A 32 11.10 -7.78 3.72
N ALA A 33 11.97 -6.86 3.28
CA ALA A 33 13.40 -6.87 3.60
C ALA A 33 13.71 -6.49 5.07
N ASN A 34 12.71 -6.09 5.86
CA ASN A 34 12.88 -5.59 7.23
C ASN A 34 12.10 -6.44 8.26
N PRO A 35 12.60 -7.63 8.65
CA PRO A 35 11.89 -8.58 9.53
C PRO A 35 11.71 -8.09 10.99
N ARG A 36 12.20 -6.90 11.32
CA ARG A 36 12.02 -6.28 12.64
C ARG A 36 10.64 -5.64 12.83
N TYR A 37 9.90 -5.46 11.73
CA TYR A 37 8.64 -4.76 11.71
C TYR A 37 7.57 -5.61 11.05
N ASP A 38 6.38 -5.60 11.63
CA ASP A 38 5.16 -5.94 10.91
C ASP A 38 4.69 -4.69 10.16
N TYR A 39 3.92 -4.86 9.09
CA TYR A 39 3.44 -3.72 8.32
C TYR A 39 2.03 -3.92 7.76
N GLU A 40 1.35 -2.80 7.55
CA GLU A 40 0.10 -2.71 6.80
C GLU A 40 0.18 -1.52 5.82
N ILE A 41 -0.44 -1.69 4.66
CA ILE A 41 -0.54 -0.64 3.64
C ILE A 41 -2.03 -0.37 3.45
N ILE A 42 -2.46 0.84 3.79
CA ILE A 42 -3.85 1.27 3.77
C ILE A 42 -4.00 2.32 2.68
N PHE A 43 -4.61 1.94 1.56
CA PHE A 43 -4.96 2.87 0.50
C PHE A 43 -6.35 3.48 0.76
N ILE A 44 -6.44 4.81 0.67
CA ILE A 44 -7.70 5.56 0.81
C ILE A 44 -8.02 6.16 -0.56
N ASN A 45 -8.99 5.58 -1.27
CA ASN A 45 -9.47 6.16 -2.53
C ASN A 45 -10.31 7.42 -2.25
N ASP A 46 -9.84 8.57 -2.68
CA ASP A 46 -10.46 9.88 -2.47
C ASP A 46 -11.35 10.28 -3.67
N GLY A 47 -12.26 9.38 -4.07
CA GLY A 47 -13.21 9.65 -5.14
C GLY A 47 -12.62 9.66 -6.57
N SER A 48 -11.61 8.82 -6.84
CA SER A 48 -11.02 8.73 -8.18
C SER A 48 -12.03 8.33 -9.28
N GLY A 49 -11.82 8.86 -10.48
CA GLY A 49 -12.63 8.58 -11.68
C GLY A 49 -11.86 7.88 -12.81
N ASP A 50 -10.61 7.48 -12.58
CA ASP A 50 -9.69 6.94 -13.60
C ASP A 50 -9.49 5.42 -13.54
N GLY A 51 -10.25 4.70 -12.71
CA GLY A 51 -10.07 3.27 -12.47
C GLY A 51 -9.20 2.92 -11.26
N SER A 52 -8.80 3.90 -10.43
CA SER A 52 -7.96 3.65 -9.24
C SER A 52 -8.61 2.68 -8.25
N ALA A 53 -9.93 2.75 -8.06
CA ALA A 53 -10.64 1.88 -7.13
C ALA A 53 -10.58 0.41 -7.56
N GLU A 54 -10.86 0.14 -8.84
CA GLU A 54 -10.78 -1.17 -9.46
C GLU A 54 -9.35 -1.70 -9.39
N ARG A 55 -8.36 -0.82 -9.60
CA ARG A 55 -6.95 -1.21 -9.49
C ARG A 55 -6.59 -1.59 -8.07
N LEU A 56 -7.01 -0.84 -7.06
CA LEU A 56 -6.78 -1.17 -5.64
C LEU A 56 -7.42 -2.51 -5.26
N LEU A 57 -8.66 -2.77 -5.69
CA LEU A 57 -9.34 -4.04 -5.45
C LEU A 57 -8.63 -5.23 -6.12
N SER A 58 -7.94 -5.02 -7.24
CA SER A 58 -7.14 -6.06 -7.91
C SER A 58 -5.87 -6.47 -7.16
N LEU A 59 -5.46 -5.71 -6.15
CA LEU A 59 -4.28 -5.98 -5.31
C LEU A 59 -4.63 -6.68 -3.98
N SER A 60 -5.93 -6.89 -3.71
CA SER A 60 -6.43 -7.48 -2.47
C SER A 60 -6.33 -9.01 -2.47
#